data_AF-A0A846AHU0-F1
#
_entry.id   AF-A0A846AHU0-F1
#
_cell.length_a   1.000
_cell.length_b   1.000
_cell.length_c   1.000
_cell.angle_alpha   90.00
_cell.angle_beta   90.00
_cell.angle_gamma   90.00
#
_symmetry.space_group_name_H-M   'P 1'
#
loop_
_entity.id
_entity.type
_entity.pdbx_description
1 polymer ?
#
loop_
_entity_poly.entity_id
_entity_poly.type
_entity_poly.pdbx_seq_one_letter_code
_entity_poly.pdbx_strand_id
1 'polypeptide(L)' 'MGDAFFSGNLATIYYFTEVDIQLTWQVFRQFSDKDWSTDCSSKVVMEKLGVTQAFSFDRYFRHFGLIAVVP' A
#
# COMPACT_ATOMS: atom_id res chain seq x y z
N MET A 1 9.16 -15.25 -16.58
CA MET A 1 9.50 -14.57 -15.30
C MET A 1 8.26 -14.06 -14.58
N GLY A 2 7.27 -13.48 -15.28
CA GLY A 2 6.02 -13.00 -14.65
C GLY A 2 5.25 -14.05 -13.83
N ASP A 3 5.16 -15.29 -14.33
CA ASP A 3 4.42 -16.37 -13.66
C ASP A 3 4.94 -16.70 -12.25
N ALA A 4 6.22 -16.43 -11.98
CA ALA A 4 6.84 -16.69 -10.69
C ALA A 4 6.28 -15.79 -9.57
N PHE A 5 5.76 -14.60 -9.90
CA PHE A 5 5.01 -13.75 -8.95
C PHE A 5 3.67 -14.36 -8.58
N PHE A 6 2.91 -14.84 -9.57
CA PHE A 6 1.59 -15.43 -9.35
C PHE A 6 1.65 -16.82 -8.70
N SER A 7 2.78 -17.53 -8.86
CA SER A 7 3.03 -18.81 -8.19
C SER A 7 3.30 -18.69 -6.69
N GLY A 8 3.53 -17.47 -6.17
CA GLY A 8 3.92 -17.25 -4.77
C GLY A 8 5.40 -17.50 -4.47
N ASN A 9 6.20 -17.94 -5.45
CA ASN A 9 7.61 -18.27 -5.26
C ASN A 9 8.51 -17.04 -5.08
N LEU A 10 8.12 -15.88 -5.64
CA LEU A 10 8.92 -14.64 -5.54
C LEU A 10 8.29 -13.57 -4.65
N ALA A 11 6.97 -13.54 -4.54
CA ALA A 11 6.25 -12.55 -3.76
C ALA A 11 4.86 -13.06 -3.40
N THR A 12 4.30 -12.51 -2.32
CA THR A 12 2.87 -12.67 -2.01
C THR A 12 2.10 -11.53 -2.69
N ILE A 13 1.14 -11.89 -3.54
CA ILE A 13 0.23 -10.91 -4.15
C ILE A 13 -0.95 -10.71 -3.20
N TYR A 14 -1.10 -9.49 -2.70
CA TYR A 14 -2.25 -9.12 -1.88
C TYR A 14 -3.40 -8.64 -2.77
N TYR A 15 -4.51 -9.38 -2.78
CA TYR A 15 -5.73 -8.98 -3.43
C TYR A 15 -6.65 -8.26 -2.45
N PHE A 16 -7.21 -7.14 -2.88
CA PHE A 16 -8.08 -6.33 -2.04
C PHE A 16 -9.39 -7.06 -1.78
N THR A 17 -9.77 -7.10 -0.51
CA THR A 17 -11.13 -7.45 -0.10
C THR A 17 -12.03 -6.22 -0.19
N GLU A 18 -13.34 -6.42 -0.15
CA GLU A 18 -14.30 -5.31 -0.09
C GLU A 18 -14.04 -4.39 1.12
N VAL A 19 -13.66 -4.95 2.26
CA VAL A 19 -13.29 -4.19 3.46
C VAL A 19 -12.08 -3.30 3.20
N ASP A 20 -11.07 -3.79 2.48
CA ASP A 20 -9.87 -3.00 2.16
C ASP A 20 -10.21 -1.83 1.24
N ILE A 21 -11.14 -2.03 0.29
CA ILE A 21 -11.62 -0.98 -0.61
C ILE A 21 -12.36 0.10 0.20
N GLN A 22 -13.23 -0.28 1.12
CA GLN A 22 -13.98 0.67 1.96
C GLN A 22 -13.05 1.45 2.90
N LEU A 23 -12.07 0.78 3.52
CA LEU A 23 -11.07 1.44 4.36
C LEU A 23 -10.19 2.40 3.55
N THR A 24 -9.76 1.98 2.36
CA THR A 24 -9.01 2.83 1.42
C THR A 24 -9.83 4.08 1.07
N TRP A 25 -11.13 3.93 0.81
CA TRP A 25 -12.02 5.05 0.54
C TRP A 25 -12.16 6.00 1.74
N GLN A 26 -12.25 5.46 2.96
CA GLN A 26 -12.28 6.28 4.17
C GLN A 26 -11.00 7.09 4.34
N VAL A 27 -9.83 6.48 4.15
CA VAL A 27 -8.52 7.16 4.20
C VAL A 27 -8.43 8.22 3.09
N PHE A 28 -8.80 7.88 1.86
CA PHE A 28 -8.78 8.81 0.73
C PHE A 28 -9.60 10.08 1.03
N ARG A 29 -10.82 9.93 1.58
CA ARG A 29 -11.66 11.08 1.95
C ARG A 29 -11.07 11.98 3.04
N GLN A 30 -10.21 11.44 3.92
CA GLN A 30 -9.57 12.23 4.98
C GLN A 30 -8.42 13.11 4.47
N PHE A 31 -7.91 12.82 3.28
CA PHE A 31 -6.80 13.55 2.65
C PHE A 31 -7.22 14.20 1.32
N SER A 32 -8.49 14.60 1.21
CA SER A 32 -9.06 15.21 -0.01
C SER A 32 -8.37 16.52 -0.44
N ASP A 33 -7.58 17.10 0.44
CA ASP A 33 -6.76 18.30 0.25
C ASP A 33 -5.37 18.00 -0.35
N LYS A 34 -5.00 16.73 -0.50
CA LYS A 34 -3.72 16.28 -1.05
C LYS A 34 -3.97 15.45 -2.30
N ASP A 35 -3.12 15.60 -3.32
CA ASP A 35 -3.14 14.79 -4.55
C ASP A 35 -2.72 13.31 -4.32
N TRP A 36 -3.21 12.69 -3.25
CA TRP A 36 -2.96 11.29 -2.89
C TRP A 36 -4.01 10.40 -3.53
N SER A 37 -3.70 9.77 -4.66
CA SER A 37 -4.66 8.89 -5.34
C SER A 37 -4.44 7.40 -5.02
N THR A 38 -3.27 6.83 -5.34
CA THR A 38 -3.04 5.38 -5.22
C THR A 38 -2.37 4.95 -3.90
N ASP A 39 -1.61 5.84 -3.27
CA ASP A 39 -0.81 5.46 -2.10
C ASP A 39 -1.68 5.09 -0.88
N CYS A 40 -2.88 5.67 -0.76
CA CYS A 40 -3.83 5.39 0.33
C CYS A 40 -4.14 3.88 0.46
N SER A 41 -4.20 3.20 -0.69
CA SER A 41 -4.47 1.77 -0.75
C SER A 41 -3.30 0.95 -0.17
N SER A 42 -2.07 1.36 -0.48
CA SER A 42 -0.86 0.74 0.07
C SER A 42 -0.75 0.96 1.57
N LYS A 43 -1.07 2.18 2.05
CA LYS A 43 -1.09 2.48 3.50
C LYS A 43 -2.01 1.53 4.26
N VAL A 44 -3.26 1.36 3.80
CA VAL A 44 -4.26 0.50 4.47
C VAL A 44 -3.78 -0.95 4.55
N VAL A 45 -3.26 -1.48 3.45
CA VAL A 45 -2.76 -2.87 3.41
C VAL A 45 -1.54 -3.05 4.29
N MET A 46 -0.60 -2.10 4.26
CA MET A 46 0.61 -2.16 5.07
C MET A 46 0.30 -2.11 6.57
N GLU A 47 -0.60 -1.22 7.00
CA GLU A 47 -1.07 -1.15 8.39
C GLU A 47 -1.77 -2.46 8.82
N LYS A 48 -2.65 -2.99 7.96
CA LYS A 48 -3.37 -4.25 8.22
C LYS A 48 -2.44 -5.46 8.36
N LEU A 49 -1.41 -5.53 7.52
CA LEU A 49 -0.46 -6.65 7.48
C LEU A 49 0.74 -6.45 8.42
N GLY A 50 0.85 -5.30 9.09
CA GLY A 50 2.01 -4.96 9.92
C GLY A 50 3.30 -4.77 9.13
N VAL A 51 3.21 -4.41 7.83
CA VAL A 51 4.37 -4.17 6.98
C VAL A 51 4.86 -2.74 7.20
N THR A 52 6.09 -2.59 7.69
CA THR A 52 6.68 -1.29 8.05
C THR A 52 7.72 -0.78 7.07
N GLN A 53 7.99 -1.53 6.00
CA GLN A 53 8.99 -1.19 4.98
C GLN A 53 8.36 -1.22 3.59
N ALA A 54 8.66 -0.22 2.77
CA ALA A 54 8.24 -0.16 1.37
C ALA A 54 9.45 0.01 0.45
N PHE A 55 9.52 -0.80 -0.59
CA PHE A 55 10.35 -0.52 -1.76
C PHE A 55 9.52 0.35 -2.71
N SER A 56 9.82 1.65 -2.76
CA SER A 56 9.05 2.60 -3.58
C SER A 56 9.92 3.79 -3.99
N PHE A 57 9.76 4.22 -5.24
CA PHE A 57 10.31 5.50 -5.72
C PHE A 57 9.37 6.67 -5.44
N ASP A 58 8.15 6.39 -4.95
CA ASP A 58 7.19 7.42 -4.64
C ASP A 58 7.51 8.07 -3.29
N ARG A 59 7.81 9.38 -3.34
CA ARG A 59 8.10 10.22 -2.17
C ARG A 59 6.96 10.22 -1.16
N TYR A 60 5.73 9.99 -1.60
CA TYR A 60 4.53 10.04 -0.79
C TYR A 60 4.48 8.95 0.29
N PHE A 61 5.16 7.82 0.10
CA PHE A 61 5.27 6.77 1.13
C PHE A 61 5.95 7.27 2.42
N ARG A 62 6.86 8.24 2.31
CA ARG A 62 7.52 8.84 3.48
C ARG A 62 6.57 9.63 4.36
N HIS A 63 5.42 10.06 3.83
CA HIS A 63 4.41 10.78 4.60
C HIS A 63 3.48 9.83 5.38
N PHE A 64 3.62 8.51 5.24
CA PHE A 64 2.83 7.54 6.01
C PHE A 64 3.30 7.35 7.45
N GLY A 65 4.41 7.97 7.84
CA GLY A 65 4.89 8.04 9.23
C GLY A 65 5.53 6.74 9.72
N LEU A 66 4.82 5.62 9.63
CA LEU A 66 5.27 4.30 10.12
C LEU A 66 6.03 3.47 9.07
N ILE A 67 6.22 4.01 7.86
CA ILE A 67 6.78 3.28 6.73
C ILE A 67 8.17 3.80 6.41
N ALA A 68 9.18 2.93 6.55
CA ALA A 68 10.53 3.17 6.07
C ALA A 68 10.62 2.82 4.58
N VAL A 69 11.03 3.78 3.76
CA VAL A 69 11.33 3.52 2.34
C VAL A 69 12.75 2.97 2.24
N VAL A 70 12.89 1.76 1.73
CA VAL A 70 14.18 1.04 1.59
C VAL A 70 14.69 1.07 0.15
N PRO A 71 16.00 0.87 -0.07
CA PRO A 71 16.66 1.02 -1.37
C PRO A 71 16.17 0.05 -2.43
#